data_AF-A0A6J6X8Q4-F1
#
_entry.id   AF-A0A6J6X8Q4-F1
#
_cell.length_a   1.000
_cell.length_b   1.000
_cell.length_c   1.000
_cell.angle_alpha   90.00
_cell.angle_beta   90.00
_cell.angle_gamma   90.00
#
_symmetry.space_group_name_H-M   'P 1'
#
loop_
_entity.id
_entity.type
_entity.pdbx_description
1 polymer ?
#
loop_
_entity_poly.entity_id
_entity_poly.type
_entity_poly.pdbx_seq_one_letter_code
_entity_poly.pdbx_strand_id
1 'polypeptide(L)'
;MPLENAFRSGGWAWSTERRRAYANNPAVLVVASASSNRSKGADPPDQWRPANRDSWCAYADGWVKVKSSWGLSVTTSERDALGQMLDTCGTAGPVWPLGGTAFTAPTGAAPSGSASGGAAATPAVPPAPSAPAAGADVYYANCTAARAAGAAPIHVGQPGYRTALDGDKDGVACE
;
A
#
# COMPACT_ATOMS: atom_id res chain seq x y z
N MET A 1 2.94 1.08 1.47
CA MET A 1 1.55 1.62 1.37
C MET A 1 0.59 0.50 0.98
N PRO A 2 -0.58 0.34 1.61
CA PRO A 2 -1.52 -0.76 1.33
C PRO A 2 -2.02 -0.76 -0.12
N LEU A 3 -2.30 -1.96 -0.66
CA LEU A 3 -2.77 -2.14 -2.05
C LEU A 3 -4.10 -1.42 -2.32
N GLU A 4 -5.03 -1.52 -1.38
CA GLU A 4 -6.34 -0.87 -1.51
C GLU A 4 -6.22 0.66 -1.51
N ASN A 5 -5.35 1.23 -0.68
CA ASN A 5 -5.08 2.67 -0.69
C ASN A 5 -4.52 3.11 -2.05
N ALA A 6 -3.56 2.37 -2.60
CA ALA A 6 -3.02 2.65 -3.92
C ALA A 6 -4.09 2.57 -5.02
N PHE A 7 -5.00 1.59 -4.93
CA PHE A 7 -6.12 1.46 -5.85
C PHE A 7 -7.06 2.69 -5.80
N ARG A 8 -7.49 3.09 -4.60
CA ARG A 8 -8.35 4.26 -4.37
C ARG A 8 -7.70 5.57 -4.84
N SER A 9 -6.37 5.67 -4.79
CA SER A 9 -5.62 6.87 -5.23
C SER A 9 -5.23 6.89 -6.71
N GLY A 10 -5.89 6.10 -7.57
CA GLY A 10 -5.65 6.11 -9.02
C GLY A 10 -5.04 4.82 -9.58
N GLY A 11 -4.68 3.87 -8.71
CA GLY A 11 -4.23 2.54 -9.13
C GLY A 11 -5.31 1.71 -9.83
N TRP A 12 -6.58 2.12 -9.75
CA TRP A 12 -7.67 1.50 -10.49
C TRP A 12 -7.51 1.59 -12.01
N ALA A 13 -6.86 2.64 -12.51
CA ALA A 13 -6.63 2.85 -13.94
C ALA A 13 -5.43 2.06 -14.48
N TRP A 14 -4.68 1.37 -13.61
CA TRP A 14 -3.48 0.64 -14.01
C TRP A 14 -3.83 -0.67 -14.72
N SER A 15 -3.00 -1.01 -15.71
CA SER A 15 -3.00 -2.36 -16.28
C SER A 15 -2.76 -3.42 -15.20
N THR A 16 -3.20 -4.64 -15.46
CA THR A 16 -2.95 -5.79 -14.57
C THR A 16 -1.45 -6.00 -14.32
N GLU A 17 -0.61 -5.77 -15.33
CA GLU A 17 0.84 -5.85 -15.21
C GLU A 17 1.39 -4.78 -14.25
N ARG A 18 0.95 -3.52 -14.37
CA ARG A 18 1.38 -2.44 -13.47
C ARG A 18 0.92 -2.66 -12.04
N ARG A 19 -0.31 -3.18 -11.83
CA ARG A 19 -0.79 -3.59 -10.50
C ARG A 19 0.06 -4.72 -9.90
N ARG A 20 0.43 -5.71 -10.70
CA ARG A 20 1.35 -6.79 -10.26
C ARG A 20 2.73 -6.24 -9.93
N ALA A 21 3.27 -5.33 -10.74
CA ALA A 21 4.54 -4.69 -10.46
C ALA A 21 4.51 -3.91 -9.14
N TYR A 22 3.44 -3.16 -8.87
CA TYR A 22 3.25 -2.46 -7.60
C TYR A 22 3.20 -3.43 -6.41
N ALA A 23 2.38 -4.48 -6.51
CA ALA A 23 2.19 -5.44 -5.42
C ALA A 23 3.45 -6.23 -5.06
N ASN A 24 4.37 -6.41 -6.01
CA ASN A 24 5.63 -7.14 -5.81
C ASN A 24 6.85 -6.22 -5.67
N ASN A 25 6.67 -4.90 -5.58
CA ASN A 25 7.81 -3.98 -5.46
C ASN A 25 8.27 -3.90 -3.98
N PRO A 26 9.51 -4.30 -3.64
CA PRO A 26 10.01 -4.21 -2.26
C PRO A 26 10.10 -2.77 -1.74
N ALA A 27 10.21 -1.76 -2.60
CA ALA A 27 10.26 -0.35 -2.23
C ALA A 27 8.92 0.19 -1.68
N VAL A 28 7.80 -0.52 -1.86
CA VAL A 28 6.50 -0.13 -1.27
C VAL A 28 6.20 -0.83 0.06
N LEU A 29 7.12 -1.69 0.54
CA LEU A 29 6.95 -2.56 1.71
C LEU A 29 7.81 -2.08 2.88
N VAL A 30 7.27 -2.20 4.09
CA VAL A 30 7.97 -1.97 5.35
C VAL A 30 7.63 -3.11 6.31
N VAL A 31 8.61 -3.55 7.10
CA VAL A 31 8.37 -4.57 8.13
C VAL A 31 7.65 -3.92 9.30
N ALA A 32 6.55 -4.53 9.73
CA ALA A 32 5.74 -4.06 10.84
C ALA A 32 5.32 -5.24 11.73
N SER A 33 5.00 -4.95 12.98
CA SER A 33 4.36 -5.95 13.85
C SER A 33 2.97 -6.33 13.30
N ALA A 34 2.54 -7.56 13.58
CA ALA A 34 1.22 -8.03 13.13
C ALA A 34 0.07 -7.17 13.69
N SER A 35 0.19 -6.68 14.92
CA SER A 35 -0.81 -5.78 15.54
C SER A 35 -0.85 -4.42 14.84
N SER A 36 0.30 -3.80 14.58
CA SER A 36 0.37 -2.52 13.87
C SER A 36 -0.16 -2.65 12.45
N ASN A 37 0.18 -3.73 11.73
CA ASN A 37 -0.30 -3.97 10.37
C ASN A 37 -1.83 -4.15 10.32
N ARG A 38 -2.40 -4.92 11.26
CA ARG A 38 -3.86 -5.08 11.36
C ARG A 38 -4.56 -3.79 11.76
N SER A 39 -4.01 -3.05 12.71
CA SER A 39 -4.57 -1.76 13.15
C SER A 39 -4.57 -0.72 12.04
N LYS A 40 -3.59 -0.77 11.14
CA LYS A 40 -3.49 0.15 10.01
C LYS A 40 -4.50 -0.14 8.90
N GLY A 41 -4.71 -1.41 8.56
CA GLY A 41 -5.52 -1.79 7.41
C GLY A 41 -5.13 -1.06 6.12
N ALA A 42 -6.13 -0.52 5.42
CA ALA A 42 -5.97 0.29 4.21
C ALA A 42 -5.83 1.80 4.49
N ASP A 43 -5.79 2.19 5.77
CA ASP A 43 -6.01 3.58 6.17
C ASP A 43 -4.86 4.50 5.71
N PRO A 44 -5.18 5.70 5.19
CA PRO A 44 -4.20 6.73 4.89
C PRO A 44 -3.66 7.42 6.17
N PRO A 45 -2.55 8.19 6.05
CA PRO A 45 -1.91 8.93 7.15
C PRO A 45 -2.81 9.88 7.98
N ASP A 46 -3.93 10.33 7.44
CA ASP A 46 -4.91 11.16 8.14
C ASP A 46 -5.86 10.35 9.03
N GLN A 47 -6.02 9.06 8.76
CA GLN A 47 -6.87 8.15 9.55
C GLN A 47 -6.05 7.26 10.50
N TRP A 48 -4.82 6.90 10.10
CA TRP A 48 -3.93 6.10 10.92
C TRP A 48 -2.49 6.58 10.84
N ARG A 49 -1.81 6.63 11.99
CA ARG A 49 -0.37 6.93 12.09
C ARG A 49 0.32 5.93 13.00
N PRO A 50 1.62 5.63 12.80
CA PRO A 50 2.39 4.82 13.74
C PRO A 50 2.34 5.41 15.16
N ALA A 51 2.17 4.57 16.18
CA ALA A 51 2.15 5.04 17.57
C ALA A 51 3.49 5.66 18.00
N ASN A 52 4.60 5.14 17.46
CA ASN A 52 5.93 5.72 17.69
C ASN A 52 6.12 6.96 16.80
N ARG A 53 6.28 8.13 17.42
CA ARG A 53 6.53 9.41 16.72
C ARG A 53 7.89 9.48 16.05
N ASP A 54 8.90 8.76 16.53
CA ASP A 54 10.22 8.72 15.88
C ASP A 54 10.15 8.09 14.47
N SER A 55 9.11 7.28 14.21
CA SER A 55 8.88 6.67 12.89
C SER A 55 8.20 7.61 11.89
N TRP A 56 7.69 8.76 12.32
CA TRP A 56 6.77 9.57 11.51
C TRP A 56 7.42 10.13 10.26
N CYS A 57 8.60 10.75 10.41
CA CYS A 57 9.36 11.29 9.29
C CYS A 57 9.63 10.22 8.23
N ALA A 58 10.23 9.10 8.65
CA ALA A 58 10.55 7.96 7.81
C ALA A 58 9.33 7.41 7.06
N TYR A 59 8.22 7.25 7.77
CA TYR A 59 6.98 6.72 7.22
C TYR A 59 6.36 7.70 6.20
N ALA A 60 6.31 8.99 6.53
CA ALA A 60 5.73 10.02 5.67
C ALA A 60 6.56 10.24 4.39
N ASP A 61 7.89 10.30 4.50
CA ASP A 61 8.80 10.36 3.36
C ASP A 61 8.61 9.16 2.42
N GLY A 62 8.57 7.94 2.97
CA GLY A 62 8.29 6.73 2.19
C GLY A 62 6.93 6.78 1.50
N TRP A 63 5.90 7.28 2.19
CA TRP A 63 4.56 7.41 1.62
C TRP A 63 4.50 8.40 0.45
N VAL A 64 5.13 9.58 0.61
CA VAL A 64 5.24 10.60 -0.45
C VAL A 64 6.00 10.06 -1.65
N LYS A 65 7.14 9.39 -1.42
CA LYS A 65 7.92 8.74 -2.48
C LYS A 65 7.07 7.74 -3.26
N VAL A 66 6.32 6.88 -2.58
CA VAL A 66 5.44 5.90 -3.26
C VAL A 66 4.36 6.61 -4.08
N LYS A 67 3.64 7.59 -3.52
CA LYS A 67 2.60 8.32 -4.29
C LYS A 67 3.20 8.98 -5.53
N SER A 68 4.34 9.65 -5.38
CA SER A 68 5.02 10.36 -6.46
C SER A 68 5.55 9.40 -7.53
N SER A 69 6.22 8.30 -7.16
CA SER A 69 6.80 7.36 -8.13
C SER A 69 5.74 6.63 -8.95
N TRP A 70 4.57 6.40 -8.37
CA TRP A 70 3.52 5.63 -9.01
C TRP A 70 2.41 6.48 -9.65
N GLY A 71 2.46 7.80 -9.50
CA GLY A 71 1.48 8.73 -10.05
C GLY A 71 0.13 8.64 -9.35
N LEU A 72 0.13 8.47 -8.03
CA LEU A 72 -1.08 8.35 -7.22
C LEU A 72 -1.49 9.71 -6.64
N SER A 73 -2.79 9.93 -6.51
CA SER A 73 -3.35 11.13 -5.88
C SER A 73 -3.19 11.11 -4.36
N VAL A 74 -3.25 12.31 -3.78
CA VAL A 74 -3.26 12.57 -2.34
C VAL A 74 -4.43 13.51 -2.04
N THR A 75 -5.21 13.21 -0.99
CA THR A 75 -6.24 14.14 -0.53
C THR A 75 -5.61 15.32 0.22
N THR A 76 -6.40 16.38 0.47
CA THR A 76 -5.93 17.50 1.29
C THR A 76 -5.64 17.06 2.72
N SER A 77 -6.54 16.28 3.34
CA SER A 77 -6.35 15.77 4.70
C SER A 77 -5.12 14.88 4.83
N GLU A 78 -4.89 14.00 3.85
CA GLU A 78 -3.73 13.12 3.80
C GLU A 78 -2.43 13.93 3.65
N ARG A 79 -2.44 14.98 2.82
CA ARG A 79 -1.30 15.90 2.66
C ARG A 79 -0.98 16.63 3.96
N ASP A 80 -2.00 17.16 4.64
CA ASP A 80 -1.82 17.87 5.92
C ASP A 80 -1.26 16.93 6.99
N ALA A 81 -1.75 15.69 7.04
CA ALA A 81 -1.23 14.67 7.93
C ALA A 81 0.23 14.31 7.64
N LEU A 82 0.58 14.15 6.36
CA LEU A 82 1.96 13.93 5.93
C LEU A 82 2.85 15.11 6.30
N GLY A 83 2.38 16.36 6.13
CA GLY A 83 3.09 17.57 6.57
C GLY A 83 3.44 17.53 8.06
N GLN A 84 2.45 17.27 8.92
CA GLN A 84 2.66 17.15 10.37
C GLN A 84 3.66 16.04 10.74
N MET A 85 3.69 14.95 9.97
CA MET A 85 4.64 13.85 10.18
C MET A 85 6.04 14.19 9.67
N LEU A 86 6.14 14.97 8.58
CA LEU A 86 7.41 15.45 8.04
C LEU A 86 8.04 16.54 8.92
N ASP A 87 7.24 17.30 9.67
CA ASP A 87 7.75 18.27 10.65
C ASP A 87 8.59 17.59 11.77
N THR A 88 8.42 16.28 11.97
CA THR A 88 9.24 15.52 12.94
C THR A 88 10.63 15.16 12.41
N CYS A 89 10.92 15.39 11.12
CA CYS A 89 12.20 15.06 10.50
C CYS A 89 13.40 15.81 11.10
N GLY A 90 13.17 16.86 11.90
CA GLY A 90 14.19 17.59 12.62
C GLY A 90 14.14 17.45 14.15
N THR A 91 13.13 16.77 14.72
CA THR A 91 12.90 16.74 16.20
C THR A 91 12.83 15.35 16.82
N ALA A 92 12.70 14.27 16.04
CA ALA A 92 12.50 12.93 16.59
C ALA A 92 13.18 11.82 15.75
N GLY A 93 14.37 11.38 16.20
CA GLY A 93 14.81 9.99 16.04
C GLY A 93 15.29 9.50 14.67
N PRO A 94 15.66 8.21 14.54
CA PRO A 94 16.95 7.73 14.04
C PRO A 94 17.08 7.64 12.51
N VAL A 95 18.34 7.60 12.05
CA VAL A 95 18.73 7.16 10.70
C VAL A 95 18.12 5.79 10.41
N TRP A 96 17.51 5.63 9.23
CA TRP A 96 17.25 4.31 8.67
C TRP A 96 18.55 3.49 8.67
N PRO A 97 18.53 2.16 8.93
CA PRO A 97 19.70 1.33 8.74
C PRO A 97 19.83 1.01 7.25
N LEU A 98 20.15 2.00 6.43
CA LEU A 98 20.76 1.84 5.11
C LEU A 98 21.75 3.00 4.90
N GLY A 99 22.92 2.89 5.56
CA GLY A 99 24.13 3.62 5.22
C GLY A 99 24.37 4.92 5.97
N GLY A 100 25.12 4.85 7.08
CA GLY A 100 25.60 6.08 7.73
C GLY A 100 26.16 6.00 9.15
N THR A 101 26.42 4.83 9.73
CA THR A 101 27.40 4.75 10.82
C THR A 101 28.72 4.27 10.24
N ALA A 102 29.76 5.11 10.37
CA ALA A 102 31.12 4.68 10.18
C ALA A 102 31.33 3.43 11.05
N PHE A 103 31.46 2.28 10.39
CA PHE A 103 31.89 1.06 11.03
C PHE A 103 33.38 1.25 11.33
N THR A 104 33.70 1.68 12.56
CA THR A 104 35.07 1.58 13.05
C THR A 104 35.40 0.09 13.11
N ALA A 105 36.16 -0.39 12.13
CA ALA A 105 36.52 -1.79 12.03
C ALA A 105 37.31 -2.22 13.28
N PRO A 106 36.91 -3.28 14.01
CA PRO A 106 37.85 -3.98 14.86
C PRO A 106 38.79 -4.80 13.96
N THR A 107 40.08 -4.52 14.05
CA THR A 107 41.13 -5.38 13.50
C THR A 107 41.11 -6.71 14.25
N GLY A 108 40.40 -7.71 13.72
CA GLY A 108 40.30 -9.04 14.31
C GLY A 108 40.19 -10.09 13.22
N ALA A 109 41.23 -10.94 13.13
CA ALA A 109 41.41 -11.96 12.12
C ALA A 109 40.25 -12.97 12.00
N ALA A 110 39.97 -13.38 10.77
CA ALA A 110 39.00 -14.42 10.42
C ALA A 110 39.46 -15.82 10.87
N PRO A 111 38.56 -16.68 11.37
CA PRO A 111 38.70 -18.12 11.22
C PRO A 111 37.92 -18.58 9.98
N SER A 112 38.66 -19.18 9.05
CA SER A 112 38.10 -20.00 7.98
C SER A 112 37.43 -21.23 8.58
N GLY A 113 36.12 -21.37 8.35
CA GLY A 113 35.34 -22.55 8.66
C GLY A 113 34.42 -22.88 7.48
N SER A 114 34.90 -23.77 6.62
CA SER A 114 34.14 -24.32 5.49
C SER A 114 33.23 -25.44 5.98
N ALA A 115 31.94 -25.39 5.67
CA ALA A 115 31.07 -26.56 5.73
C ALA A 115 29.98 -26.47 4.65
N SER A 116 29.93 -27.56 3.89
CA SER A 116 29.10 -27.81 2.72
C SER A 116 27.73 -28.38 3.11
N GLY A 117 26.72 -28.15 2.26
CA GLY A 117 25.61 -29.10 2.07
C GLY A 117 24.20 -28.57 2.36
N GLY A 118 23.34 -28.61 1.33
CA GLY A 118 21.89 -28.59 1.51
C GLY A 118 21.11 -27.84 0.44
N ALA A 119 21.03 -28.39 -0.78
CA ALA A 119 19.99 -28.02 -1.74
C ALA A 119 18.62 -28.43 -1.16
N ALA A 120 17.77 -27.46 -0.84
CA ALA A 120 16.39 -27.68 -0.45
C ALA A 120 15.46 -26.96 -1.44
N ALA A 121 14.50 -27.73 -1.95
CA ALA A 121 13.62 -27.44 -3.07
C ALA A 121 12.81 -26.14 -2.94
N THR A 122 12.66 -25.46 -4.07
CA THR A 122 11.62 -24.44 -4.28
C THR A 122 10.22 -25.04 -4.11
N PRO A 123 9.35 -24.50 -3.25
CA PRO A 123 7.93 -24.78 -3.32
C PRO A 123 7.37 -24.14 -4.60
N ALA A 124 6.80 -24.96 -5.48
CA ALA A 124 6.04 -24.48 -6.61
C ALA A 124 4.79 -23.75 -6.10
N VAL A 125 4.67 -22.46 -6.40
CA VAL A 125 3.46 -21.67 -6.14
C VAL A 125 2.36 -22.18 -7.07
N PRO A 126 1.17 -22.57 -6.57
CA PRO A 126 0.06 -22.98 -7.43
C PRO A 126 -0.39 -21.82 -8.32
N PRO A 127 -0.91 -22.08 -9.55
CA PRO A 127 -1.39 -21.02 -10.41
C PRO A 127 -2.55 -20.29 -9.74
N ALA A 128 -2.39 -18.98 -9.55
CA ALA A 128 -3.47 -18.11 -9.08
C ALA A 128 -4.65 -18.19 -10.07
N PRO A 129 -5.90 -18.29 -9.59
CA PRO A 129 -7.08 -18.36 -10.45
C PRO A 129 -7.16 -17.11 -11.33
N SER A 130 -7.36 -17.32 -12.62
CA SER A 130 -7.55 -16.28 -13.63
C SER A 130 -8.78 -15.44 -13.27
N ALA A 131 -8.57 -14.26 -12.70
CA ALA A 131 -9.65 -13.29 -12.51
C ALA A 131 -10.17 -12.83 -13.89
N PRO A 132 -11.49 -12.83 -14.12
CA PRO A 132 -12.07 -12.47 -15.41
C PRO A 132 -11.74 -11.01 -15.77
N ALA A 133 -11.40 -10.79 -17.03
CA ALA A 133 -11.23 -9.46 -17.59
C ALA A 133 -12.58 -8.77 -17.69
N ALA A 134 -12.70 -7.52 -17.22
CA ALA A 134 -13.78 -6.64 -17.66
C ALA A 134 -13.44 -5.17 -17.39
N GLY A 135 -13.18 -4.44 -18.47
CA GLY A 135 -13.48 -3.02 -18.55
C GLY A 135 -14.80 -2.86 -19.29
N ALA A 136 -15.57 -1.85 -18.87
CA ALA A 136 -16.78 -1.28 -19.52
C ALA A 136 -17.99 -2.22 -19.71
N ASP A 137 -19.19 -1.62 -19.62
CA ASP A 137 -20.53 -2.22 -19.84
C ASP A 137 -21.18 -3.03 -18.71
N VAL A 138 -20.75 -2.87 -17.46
CA VAL A 138 -21.51 -3.43 -16.33
C VAL A 138 -22.63 -2.47 -15.93
N TYR A 139 -23.89 -2.90 -16.06
CA TYR A 139 -25.08 -2.14 -15.63
C TYR A 139 -25.83 -2.90 -14.53
N TYR A 140 -26.04 -2.24 -13.38
CA TYR A 140 -26.82 -2.77 -12.28
C TYR A 140 -28.18 -2.07 -12.21
N ALA A 141 -29.26 -2.86 -12.30
CA ALA A 141 -30.63 -2.35 -12.20
C ALA A 141 -30.91 -1.65 -10.86
N ASN A 142 -30.29 -2.11 -9.76
CA ASN A 142 -30.38 -1.54 -8.42
C ASN A 142 -29.24 -2.09 -7.52
N CYS A 143 -29.15 -1.59 -6.29
CA CYS A 143 -28.11 -1.99 -5.33
C CYS A 143 -28.20 -3.44 -4.86
N THR A 144 -29.39 -4.05 -4.92
CA THR A 144 -29.54 -5.49 -4.63
C THR A 144 -28.83 -6.33 -5.68
N ALA A 145 -28.97 -5.99 -6.96
CA ALA A 145 -28.25 -6.66 -8.04
C ALA A 145 -26.73 -6.44 -7.94
N ALA A 146 -26.29 -5.24 -7.57
CA ALA A 146 -24.87 -4.93 -7.35
C ALA A 146 -24.26 -5.75 -6.20
N ARG A 147 -24.94 -5.86 -5.05
CA ARG A 147 -24.50 -6.69 -3.92
C ARG A 147 -24.52 -8.18 -4.23
N ALA A 148 -25.56 -8.67 -4.92
CA ALA A 148 -25.64 -10.07 -5.34
C ALA A 148 -24.50 -10.46 -6.30
N ALA A 149 -24.05 -9.50 -7.12
CA ALA A 149 -22.88 -9.65 -7.98
C ALA A 149 -21.53 -9.42 -7.27
N GLY A 150 -21.53 -9.08 -5.98
CA GLY A 150 -20.32 -8.79 -5.20
C GLY A 150 -19.60 -7.50 -5.59
N ALA A 151 -20.31 -6.56 -6.22
CA ALA A 151 -19.73 -5.33 -6.77
C ALA A 151 -19.89 -4.10 -5.85
N ALA A 152 -20.74 -4.18 -4.83
CA ALA A 152 -20.95 -3.08 -3.89
C ALA A 152 -19.98 -3.13 -2.69
N PRO A 153 -19.55 -1.98 -2.13
CA PRO A 153 -19.87 -0.60 -2.55
C PRO A 153 -19.16 -0.18 -3.85
N ILE A 154 -19.89 0.52 -4.74
CA ILE A 154 -19.40 0.93 -6.06
C ILE A 154 -19.02 2.42 -6.02
N HIS A 155 -17.76 2.75 -6.27
CA HIS A 155 -17.28 4.15 -6.25
C HIS A 155 -17.38 4.86 -7.61
N VAL A 156 -17.43 6.19 -7.62
CA VAL A 156 -17.38 7.01 -8.84
C VAL A 156 -16.28 6.53 -9.78
N GLY A 157 -16.61 6.33 -11.06
CA GLY A 157 -15.67 5.86 -12.08
C GLY A 157 -15.42 4.34 -12.11
N GLN A 158 -15.97 3.56 -11.18
CA GLN A 158 -16.00 2.11 -11.30
C GLN A 158 -17.05 1.64 -12.32
N PRO A 159 -16.81 0.52 -13.03
CA PRO A 159 -17.82 -0.08 -13.89
C PRO A 159 -19.08 -0.42 -13.09
N GLY A 160 -20.23 0.08 -13.55
CA GLY A 160 -21.51 -0.04 -12.84
C GLY A 160 -21.84 1.10 -11.89
N TYR A 161 -20.94 2.07 -11.69
CA TYR A 161 -21.27 3.30 -10.97
C TYR A 161 -22.24 4.14 -11.79
N ARG A 162 -23.31 4.58 -11.14
CA ARG A 162 -24.18 5.64 -11.66
C ARG A 162 -24.73 6.44 -10.49
N THR A 163 -24.89 7.74 -10.69
CA THR A 163 -25.48 8.66 -9.71
C THR A 163 -26.90 8.29 -9.29
N ALA A 164 -27.61 7.46 -10.07
CA ALA A 164 -28.91 6.93 -9.69
C ALA A 164 -28.87 5.82 -8.60
N LEU A 165 -27.69 5.24 -8.32
CA LEU A 165 -27.47 4.25 -7.26
C LEU A 165 -26.83 4.88 -6.00
N ASP A 166 -26.41 6.14 -6.11
CA ASP A 166 -25.75 6.93 -5.08
C ASP A 166 -26.80 7.92 -4.53
N GLY A 167 -27.47 7.49 -3.44
CA GLY A 167 -28.66 8.16 -2.92
C GLY A 167 -28.37 9.50 -2.26
N ASP A 168 -27.23 9.61 -1.59
CA ASP A 168 -26.73 10.79 -0.89
C ASP A 168 -25.69 11.58 -1.70
N LYS A 169 -25.25 11.05 -2.85
CA LYS A 169 -24.36 11.71 -3.83
C LYS A 169 -22.99 12.04 -3.24
N ASP A 170 -22.51 11.18 -2.35
CA ASP A 170 -21.20 11.32 -1.72
C ASP A 170 -20.07 10.71 -2.58
N GLY A 171 -20.43 10.08 -3.70
CA GLY A 171 -19.50 9.43 -4.62
C GLY A 171 -19.42 7.92 -4.41
N VAL A 172 -20.24 7.33 -3.54
CA VAL A 172 -20.33 5.89 -3.35
C VAL A 172 -21.77 5.38 -3.52
N ALA A 173 -21.95 4.51 -4.51
CA ALA A 173 -23.20 3.84 -4.76
C ALA A 173 -23.30 2.53 -3.97
N CYS A 174 -24.50 2.26 -3.46
CA CYS A 174 -24.84 0.99 -2.82
C CYS A 174 -24.07 0.64 -1.54
N GLU A 175 -23.79 1.66 -0.73
CA GLU A 175 -23.44 1.54 0.70
C GLU A 175 -24.41 0.62 1.48
#